data_AF-A0A847YWC6-F1
#
_entry.id   AF-A0A847YWC6-F1
#
_cell.length_a   1.000
_cell.length_b   1.000
_cell.length_c   1.000
_cell.angle_alpha   90.00
_cell.angle_beta   90.00
_cell.angle_gamma   90.00
#
_symmetry.space_group_name_H-M   'P 1'
#
loop_
_entity.id
_entity.type
_entity.pdbx_description
1 polymer ?
#
loop_
_entity_poly.entity_id
_entity_poly.type
_entity_poly.pdbx_seq_one_letter_code
_entity_poly.pdbx_strand_id
1 'polypeptide(L)'
;MKQWMIVGAIIVVLVGAYLWNRSRNTDNTQETIPPVEEIITQEDGSVVRKTGDTIQPLSDEEIEAKKKEINEHLANQQIKPLAAVGGQTGSGTTASTFSDGTYYQKIMVSNLAALQKGYYYEAWLQKDDGTHVSIGRLQMTDGNGELYYSSKDDKTGYSQTIITREVEDGNKEMGAEKVLQG
;
A
#
# COMPACT_ATOMS: atom_id res chain seq x y z
N MET A 1 -0.50 39.52 -59.92
CA MET A 1 0.07 38.22 -59.49
C MET A 1 0.93 38.29 -58.21
N LYS A 2 1.60 39.41 -57.86
CA LYS A 2 2.47 39.48 -56.66
C LYS A 2 1.76 39.59 -55.30
N GLN A 3 0.53 40.10 -55.21
CA GLN A 3 -0.18 40.26 -53.93
C GLN A 3 -0.70 38.95 -53.33
N TRP A 4 -1.08 37.97 -54.16
CA TRP A 4 -1.62 36.68 -53.69
C TRP A 4 -0.56 35.78 -53.04
N MET A 5 0.72 35.95 -53.38
CA MET A 5 1.83 35.23 -52.74
C MET A 5 2.12 35.73 -51.32
N ILE A 6 1.90 37.02 -51.04
CA ILE A 6 2.17 37.61 -49.73
C ILE A 6 1.15 37.11 -48.70
N VAL A 7 -0.13 37.04 -49.09
CA VAL A 7 -1.20 36.53 -48.21
C VAL A 7 -1.00 35.06 -47.87
N GLY A 8 -0.57 34.24 -48.84
CA GLY A 8 -0.26 32.83 -48.62
C GLY A 8 0.88 32.61 -47.62
N ALA A 9 1.94 33.41 -47.68
CA ALA A 9 3.06 33.32 -46.76
C ALA A 9 2.68 33.67 -45.30
N ILE A 10 1.84 34.68 -45.11
CA ILE A 10 1.38 35.11 -43.78
C ILE A 10 0.54 34.01 -43.10
N ILE A 11 -0.33 33.34 -43.86
CA ILE A 11 -1.18 32.26 -43.32
C ILE A 11 -0.31 31.07 -42.85
N VAL A 12 0.72 30.70 -43.60
CA VAL A 12 1.63 29.60 -43.22
C VAL A 12 2.40 29.94 -41.94
N VAL A 13 2.85 31.19 -41.77
CA VAL A 13 3.54 31.62 -40.54
C VAL A 13 2.59 31.61 -39.35
N LEU A 14 1.34 32.05 -39.51
CA LEU A 14 0.34 32.04 -38.43
C LEU A 14 -0.06 30.62 -38.02
N VAL A 15 -0.23 29.70 -38.98
CA VAL A 15 -0.51 28.29 -38.69
C VAL A 15 0.70 27.62 -38.05
N GLY A 16 1.91 27.89 -38.52
CA GLY A 16 3.14 27.39 -37.92
C GLY A 16 3.34 27.90 -36.49
N ALA A 17 3.12 29.19 -36.25
CA ALA A 17 3.18 29.78 -34.92
C ALA A 17 2.08 29.25 -34.00
N TYR A 18 0.86 29.04 -34.50
CA TYR A 18 -0.23 28.45 -33.75
C TYR A 18 0.05 26.99 -33.35
N LEU A 19 0.55 26.18 -34.29
CA LEU A 19 0.93 24.78 -34.01
C LEU A 19 2.12 24.70 -33.06
N TRP A 20 3.10 25.59 -33.19
CA TRP A 20 4.25 25.66 -32.28
C TRP A 20 3.85 26.12 -30.87
N ASN A 21 2.97 27.12 -30.77
CA ASN A 21 2.44 27.57 -29.49
C ASN A 21 1.57 26.50 -28.80
N ARG A 22 0.76 25.76 -29.59
CA ARG A 22 0.00 24.61 -29.09
C ARG A 22 0.91 23.46 -28.66
N SER A 23 1.99 23.21 -29.40
CA SER A 23 2.99 22.20 -29.05
C SER A 23 3.75 22.55 -27.76
N ARG A 24 3.99 23.83 -27.48
CA ARG A 24 4.64 24.27 -26.23
C ARG A 24 3.72 24.33 -25.02
N ASN A 25 2.41 24.37 -25.23
CA ASN A 25 1.42 24.24 -24.14
C ASN A 25 1.05 22.78 -23.83
N THR A 26 1.78 21.82 -24.42
CA THR A 26 1.75 20.41 -23.97
C THR A 26 2.94 20.20 -23.04
N ASP A 27 3.11 21.08 -22.05
CA ASP A 27 3.76 20.65 -20.83
C ASP A 27 2.85 19.58 -20.25
N ASN A 28 3.25 18.34 -20.46
CA ASN A 28 2.81 17.20 -19.67
C ASN A 28 3.22 17.48 -18.21
N THR A 29 2.54 18.42 -17.54
CA THR A 29 2.18 18.20 -16.13
C THR A 29 1.21 17.03 -16.15
N GLN A 30 1.74 15.83 -16.38
CA GLN A 30 1.32 14.73 -15.54
C GLN A 30 1.49 15.30 -14.13
N GLU A 31 0.38 15.55 -13.45
CA GLU A 31 0.38 15.49 -12.00
C GLU A 31 1.06 14.15 -11.72
N THR A 32 2.36 14.19 -11.47
CA THR A 32 3.09 13.03 -10.99
C THR A 32 2.50 12.85 -9.61
N ILE A 33 1.42 12.06 -9.55
CA ILE A 33 0.93 11.49 -8.31
C ILE A 33 2.21 10.93 -7.69
N PRO A 34 2.68 11.49 -6.56
CA PRO A 34 3.91 11.01 -5.97
C PRO A 34 3.72 9.50 -5.79
N PRO A 35 4.67 8.69 -6.28
CA PRO A 35 4.52 7.25 -6.27
C PRO A 35 4.10 6.80 -4.87
N VAL A 36 3.03 6.00 -4.80
CA VAL A 36 2.40 5.58 -3.54
C VAL A 36 3.48 4.98 -2.66
N GLU A 37 3.74 5.63 -1.53
CA GLU A 37 4.67 5.14 -0.52
C GLU A 37 3.94 4.17 0.40
N GLU A 38 4.44 2.93 0.46
CA GLU A 38 3.94 1.88 1.34
C GLU A 38 5.08 1.38 2.22
N ILE A 39 4.80 1.17 3.50
CA ILE A 39 5.72 0.48 4.41
C ILE A 39 5.30 -0.97 4.50
N ILE A 40 6.16 -1.88 4.06
CA ILE A 40 5.86 -3.30 3.95
C ILE A 40 6.98 -4.10 4.60
N THR A 41 6.64 -5.10 5.40
CA THR A 41 7.59 -6.11 5.85
C THR A 41 7.76 -7.18 4.77
N GLN A 42 9.00 -7.42 4.33
CA GLN A 42 9.36 -8.36 3.27
C GLN A 42 9.66 -9.77 3.77
N GLU A 43 9.97 -10.65 2.81
CA GLU A 43 10.27 -12.06 3.02
C GLU A 43 11.41 -12.28 4.04
N ASP A 44 12.45 -11.46 4.00
CA ASP A 44 13.60 -11.54 4.90
C ASP A 44 13.38 -10.85 6.27
N GLY A 45 12.18 -10.33 6.51
CA GLY A 45 11.83 -9.56 7.71
C GLY A 45 12.30 -8.10 7.67
N SER A 46 12.93 -7.66 6.57
CA SER A 46 13.24 -6.24 6.37
C SER A 46 11.95 -5.45 6.19
N VAL A 47 11.91 -4.25 6.78
CA VAL A 47 10.84 -3.31 6.52
C VAL A 47 11.32 -2.37 5.42
N VAL A 48 10.56 -2.32 4.34
CA VAL A 48 10.90 -1.50 3.18
C VAL A 48 9.94 -0.36 2.99
N ARG A 49 10.43 0.71 2.37
CA ARG A 49 9.60 1.68 1.67
C ARG A 49 9.46 1.23 0.23
N LYS A 50 8.23 0.99 -0.19
CA LYS A 50 7.89 0.74 -1.59
C LYS A 50 7.34 2.02 -2.19
N THR A 51 7.87 2.41 -3.34
CA THR A 51 7.51 3.63 -4.05
C THR A 51 7.42 3.29 -5.55
N GLY A 52 6.21 2.93 -6.01
CA GLY A 52 6.03 2.31 -7.32
C GLY A 52 6.72 0.94 -7.40
N ASP A 53 7.67 0.79 -8.32
CA ASP A 53 8.50 -0.42 -8.47
C ASP A 53 9.79 -0.40 -7.64
N THR A 54 10.08 0.72 -6.97
CA THR A 54 11.31 0.86 -6.18
C THR A 54 11.07 0.37 -4.75
N ILE A 55 11.99 -0.45 -4.25
CA ILE A 55 12.01 -0.97 -2.89
C ILE A 55 13.29 -0.46 -2.23
N GLN A 56 13.16 0.20 -1.09
CA GLN A 56 14.31 0.66 -0.29
C GLN A 56 14.20 0.12 1.13
N PRO A 57 15.22 -0.59 1.65
CA PRO A 57 15.24 -1.00 3.04
C PRO A 57 15.29 0.22 3.96
N LEU A 58 14.48 0.21 5.01
CA LEU A 58 14.53 1.23 6.05
C LEU A 58 15.58 0.85 7.09
N SER A 59 16.27 1.85 7.63
CA SER A 59 17.11 1.67 8.81
C SER A 59 16.27 1.40 10.07
N ASP A 60 16.85 0.77 11.08
CA ASP A 60 16.16 0.50 12.36
C ASP A 60 15.61 1.79 12.99
N GLU A 61 16.34 2.90 12.89
CA GLU A 61 15.90 4.23 13.37
C GLU A 61 14.65 4.73 12.63
N GLU A 62 14.59 4.55 11.31
CA GLU A 62 13.42 4.90 10.51
C GLU A 62 12.23 4.01 10.82
N ILE A 63 12.45 2.70 11.03
CA ILE A 63 11.41 1.74 11.41
C ILE A 63 10.77 2.18 12.74
N GLU A 64 11.58 2.46 13.76
CA GLU A 64 11.07 2.88 15.06
C GLU A 64 10.36 4.23 15.01
N ALA A 65 10.89 5.19 14.22
CA ALA A 65 10.21 6.45 13.97
C ALA A 65 8.83 6.25 13.32
N LYS A 66 8.72 5.32 12.36
CA LYS A 66 7.46 5.00 11.68
C LYS A 66 6.48 4.25 12.57
N LYS A 67 6.94 3.29 13.37
CA LYS A 67 6.11 2.64 14.39
C LYS A 67 5.55 3.67 15.37
N LYS A 68 6.38 4.62 15.82
CA LYS A 68 5.96 5.72 16.69
C LYS A 68 4.90 6.60 16.03
N GLU A 69 5.14 7.07 14.80
CA GLU A 69 4.18 7.86 14.01
C GLU A 69 2.82 7.13 13.93
N ILE A 70 2.82 5.86 13.50
CA ILE A 70 1.60 5.05 13.39
C ILE A 70 0.88 4.95 14.75
N ASN A 71 1.60 4.67 15.83
CA ASN A 71 1.00 4.56 17.16
C ASN A 71 0.37 5.89 17.63
N GLU A 72 0.97 7.03 17.31
CA GLU A 72 0.43 8.35 17.65
C GLU A 72 -0.90 8.61 16.92
N HIS A 73 -0.99 8.31 15.62
CA HIS A 73 -2.23 8.43 14.85
C HIS A 73 -3.32 7.46 15.31
N LEU A 74 -2.94 6.29 15.84
CA LEU A 74 -3.86 5.25 16.29
C LEU A 74 -4.26 5.34 17.77
N ALA A 75 -3.66 6.24 18.56
CA ALA A 75 -3.81 6.27 20.01
C ALA A 75 -5.27 6.35 20.53
N ASN A 76 -6.16 6.97 19.76
CA ASN A 76 -7.58 7.13 20.11
C ASN A 76 -8.53 6.37 19.17
N GLN A 77 -8.00 5.49 18.32
CA GLN A 77 -8.79 4.78 17.33
C GLN A 77 -9.44 3.53 17.94
N GLN A 78 -10.59 3.17 17.39
CA GLN A 78 -11.28 1.94 17.82
C GLN A 78 -10.43 0.73 17.46
N ILE A 79 -10.12 -0.08 18.46
CA ILE A 79 -9.49 -1.39 18.28
C ILE A 79 -10.58 -2.40 17.92
N LYS A 80 -10.41 -3.08 16.78
CA LYS A 80 -11.26 -4.17 16.33
C LYS A 80 -10.60 -5.52 16.63
N PRO A 81 -11.33 -6.50 17.17
CA PRO A 81 -10.79 -7.83 17.41
C PRO A 81 -10.70 -8.64 16.11
N LEU A 82 -9.67 -9.48 15.98
CA LEU A 82 -9.54 -10.51 14.96
C LEU A 82 -9.74 -11.87 15.62
N ALA A 83 -10.67 -12.66 15.10
CA ALA A 83 -11.02 -13.97 15.64
C ALA A 83 -10.50 -15.10 14.75
N ALA A 84 -10.21 -16.25 15.36
CA ALA A 84 -9.76 -17.42 14.61
C ALA A 84 -10.87 -17.95 13.67
N VAL A 85 -10.44 -18.38 12.48
CA VAL A 85 -11.31 -18.90 11.42
C VAL A 85 -11.16 -20.42 11.36
N GLY A 86 -12.27 -21.16 11.16
CA GLY A 86 -12.21 -22.55 10.69
C GLY A 86 -11.38 -23.52 11.56
N GLY A 87 -11.55 -23.52 12.88
CA GLY A 87 -10.84 -24.43 13.78
C GLY A 87 -9.37 -24.10 14.02
N GLN A 88 -8.87 -22.98 13.45
CA GLN A 88 -7.56 -22.43 13.74
C GLN A 88 -7.51 -21.88 15.18
N THR A 89 -6.30 -21.58 15.65
CA THR A 89 -6.05 -21.00 16.97
C THR A 89 -5.45 -19.61 16.88
N GLY A 90 -5.63 -18.83 17.94
CA GLY A 90 -5.04 -17.51 18.09
C GLY A 90 -6.09 -16.40 18.17
N SER A 91 -5.60 -15.19 18.32
CA SER A 91 -6.40 -13.97 18.39
C SER A 91 -5.59 -12.81 17.88
N GLY A 92 -6.25 -11.73 17.49
CA GLY A 92 -5.54 -10.50 17.18
C GLY A 92 -6.39 -9.27 17.41
N THR A 93 -5.78 -8.13 17.14
CA THR A 93 -6.43 -6.84 17.09
C THR A 93 -5.91 -6.05 15.90
N THR A 94 -6.77 -5.19 15.38
CA THR A 94 -6.39 -4.20 14.39
C THR A 94 -6.97 -2.83 14.74
N ALA A 95 -6.21 -1.78 14.45
CA ALA A 95 -6.69 -0.41 14.50
C ALA A 95 -6.20 0.30 13.23
N SER A 96 -7.05 1.13 12.65
CA SER A 96 -6.73 1.89 11.45
C SER A 96 -7.35 3.27 11.46
N THR A 97 -6.72 4.22 10.78
CA THR A 97 -7.29 5.54 10.51
C THR A 97 -6.79 6.06 9.16
N PHE A 98 -7.52 7.01 8.57
CA PHE A 98 -7.03 7.83 7.46
C PHE A 98 -7.01 9.28 7.94
N SER A 99 -5.81 9.84 8.08
CA SER A 99 -5.60 11.23 8.52
C SER A 99 -4.44 11.83 7.76
N ASP A 100 -4.53 13.13 7.48
CA ASP A 100 -3.45 13.89 6.82
C ASP A 100 -2.99 13.26 5.49
N GLY A 101 -3.95 12.70 4.74
CA GLY A 101 -3.70 12.05 3.45
C GLY A 101 -2.91 10.74 3.54
N THR A 102 -2.90 10.11 4.71
CA THR A 102 -2.20 8.84 4.95
C THR A 102 -3.11 7.88 5.71
N TYR A 103 -3.23 6.66 5.18
CA TYR A 103 -3.81 5.53 5.88
C TYR A 103 -2.76 4.96 6.83
N TYR A 104 -3.12 4.73 8.08
CA TYR A 104 -2.29 4.11 9.09
C TYR A 104 -3.02 2.89 9.63
N GLN A 105 -2.30 1.77 9.79
CA GLN A 105 -2.84 0.57 10.40
C GLN A 105 -1.80 -0.14 11.25
N LYS A 106 -2.27 -0.68 12.35
CA LYS A 106 -1.52 -1.60 13.21
C LYS A 106 -2.30 -2.88 13.37
N ILE A 107 -1.59 -4.00 13.27
CA ILE A 107 -2.11 -5.33 13.57
C ILE A 107 -1.22 -5.97 14.61
N MET A 108 -1.84 -6.56 15.63
CA MET A 108 -1.18 -7.39 16.63
C MET A 108 -1.87 -8.76 16.66
N VAL A 109 -1.09 -9.83 16.69
CA VAL A 109 -1.60 -11.20 16.82
C VAL A 109 -0.90 -11.94 17.95
N SER A 110 -1.59 -12.91 18.52
CA SER A 110 -1.10 -13.72 19.63
C SER A 110 -1.58 -15.16 19.51
N ASN A 111 -0.77 -16.07 20.02
CA ASN A 111 -1.05 -17.51 20.07
C ASN A 111 -1.36 -18.13 18.70
N LEU A 112 -0.73 -17.60 17.65
CA LEU A 112 -0.74 -18.25 16.34
C LEU A 112 0.10 -19.52 16.38
N ALA A 113 -0.27 -20.50 15.55
CA ALA A 113 0.48 -21.73 15.42
C ALA A 113 1.91 -21.47 14.93
N ALA A 114 2.86 -22.32 15.34
CA ALA A 114 4.21 -22.26 14.81
C ALA A 114 4.19 -22.56 13.30
N LEU A 115 4.90 -21.74 12.53
CA LEU A 115 5.03 -21.92 11.08
C LEU A 115 6.07 -22.98 10.78
N GLN A 116 5.78 -23.79 9.76
CA GLN A 116 6.79 -24.67 9.17
C GLN A 116 7.75 -23.83 8.31
N LYS A 117 8.96 -24.33 8.07
CA LYS A 117 9.91 -23.68 7.16
C LYS A 117 9.27 -23.51 5.78
N GLY A 118 9.37 -22.32 5.21
CA GLY A 118 8.78 -21.99 3.91
C GLY A 118 7.35 -21.45 3.99
N TYR A 119 6.84 -21.18 5.20
CA TYR A 119 5.55 -20.55 5.41
C TYR A 119 5.65 -19.22 6.14
N TYR A 120 4.64 -18.38 5.97
CA TYR A 120 4.52 -17.11 6.65
C TYR A 120 3.08 -16.70 6.94
N TYR A 121 2.92 -15.69 7.78
CA TYR A 121 1.62 -15.04 7.98
C TYR A 121 1.59 -13.73 7.22
N GLU A 122 0.54 -13.53 6.44
CA GLU A 122 0.30 -12.31 5.66
C GLU A 122 -0.99 -11.64 6.11
N ALA A 123 -0.98 -10.31 6.14
CA ALA A 123 -2.17 -9.52 6.40
C ALA A 123 -2.75 -8.98 5.09
N TRP A 124 -4.08 -9.06 5.01
CA TRP A 124 -4.87 -8.61 3.87
C TRP A 124 -5.98 -7.70 4.34
N LEU A 125 -6.27 -6.70 3.53
CA LEU A 125 -7.49 -5.91 3.62
C LEU A 125 -8.49 -6.42 2.59
N GLN A 126 -9.75 -6.62 2.99
CA GLN A 126 -10.83 -7.10 2.10
C GLN A 126 -12.06 -6.18 2.18
N LYS A 127 -12.67 -5.92 1.01
CA LYS A 127 -13.97 -5.27 0.86
C LYS A 127 -15.09 -6.30 0.87
N ASP A 128 -16.33 -5.83 1.05
CA ASP A 128 -17.54 -6.68 1.04
C ASP A 128 -17.77 -7.39 -0.31
N ASP A 129 -17.28 -6.84 -1.41
CA ASP A 129 -17.37 -7.44 -2.75
C ASP A 129 -16.30 -8.53 -3.00
N GLY A 130 -15.45 -8.80 -2.01
CA GLY A 130 -14.38 -9.80 -2.09
C GLY A 130 -13.04 -9.26 -2.61
N THR A 131 -13.00 -8.03 -3.13
CA THR A 131 -11.76 -7.37 -3.54
C THR A 131 -10.83 -7.26 -2.34
N HIS A 132 -9.56 -7.63 -2.52
CA HIS A 132 -8.58 -7.65 -1.46
C HIS A 132 -7.23 -7.10 -1.90
N VAL A 133 -6.43 -6.68 -0.93
CA VAL A 133 -5.07 -6.19 -1.13
C VAL A 133 -4.19 -6.65 0.02
N SER A 134 -2.98 -7.12 -0.29
CA SER A 134 -1.96 -7.42 0.73
C SER A 134 -1.46 -6.12 1.33
N ILE A 135 -1.25 -6.12 2.64
CA ILE A 135 -0.61 -5.03 3.38
C ILE A 135 0.70 -5.48 4.05
N GLY A 136 1.15 -6.71 3.77
CA GLY A 136 2.48 -7.21 4.14
C GLY A 136 2.51 -8.39 5.11
N ARG A 137 3.73 -8.90 5.31
CA ARG A 137 4.04 -10.03 6.20
C ARG A 137 4.06 -9.61 7.66
N LEU A 138 3.52 -10.44 8.55
CA LEU A 138 3.65 -10.20 9.99
C LEU A 138 5.08 -10.50 10.46
N GLN A 139 5.64 -9.61 11.29
CA GLN A 139 6.86 -9.88 12.02
C GLN A 139 6.54 -10.78 13.21
N MET A 140 6.95 -12.06 13.16
CA MET A 140 6.58 -13.08 14.14
C MET A 140 7.70 -13.36 15.15
N THR A 141 7.34 -13.48 16.42
CA THR A 141 8.19 -13.94 17.53
C THR A 141 7.36 -14.84 18.46
N ASP A 142 7.72 -16.12 18.57
CA ASP A 142 7.12 -17.10 19.49
C ASP A 142 5.57 -17.13 19.48
N GLY A 143 4.98 -17.18 18.28
CA GLY A 143 3.52 -17.24 18.08
C GLY A 143 2.80 -15.90 18.28
N ASN A 144 3.51 -14.84 18.60
CA ASN A 144 3.03 -13.46 18.59
C ASN A 144 3.56 -12.76 17.35
N GLY A 145 2.83 -11.76 16.84
CA GLY A 145 3.32 -10.98 15.73
C GLY A 145 2.71 -9.61 15.63
N GLU A 146 3.36 -8.76 14.86
CA GLU A 146 2.92 -7.40 14.61
C GLU A 146 3.14 -6.99 13.14
N LEU A 147 2.30 -6.08 12.69
CA LEU A 147 2.45 -5.38 11.42
C LEU A 147 2.08 -3.91 11.61
N TYR A 148 2.95 -3.04 11.09
CA TYR A 148 2.73 -1.60 11.01
C TYR A 148 2.70 -1.25 9.52
N TYR A 149 1.58 -0.68 9.09
CA TYR A 149 1.35 -0.37 7.69
C TYR A 149 0.94 1.09 7.56
N SER A 150 1.47 1.76 6.54
CA SER A 150 0.95 3.05 6.11
C SER A 150 0.97 3.17 4.59
N SER A 151 0.03 3.95 4.05
CA SER A 151 -0.14 4.17 2.62
C SER A 151 -0.74 5.54 2.33
N LYS A 152 -0.41 6.12 1.18
CA LYS A 152 -1.07 7.36 0.71
C LYS A 152 -2.47 7.13 0.13
N ASP A 153 -2.81 5.88 -0.16
CA ASP A 153 -4.16 5.53 -0.58
C ASP A 153 -5.10 5.44 0.63
N ASP A 154 -6.30 5.97 0.48
CA ASP A 154 -7.37 5.71 1.44
C ASP A 154 -7.84 4.26 1.32
N LYS A 155 -7.56 3.46 2.36
CA LYS A 155 -8.01 2.06 2.48
C LYS A 155 -9.20 1.90 3.44
N THR A 156 -9.85 2.97 3.88
CA THR A 156 -11.01 2.89 4.82
C THR A 156 -12.20 2.12 4.25
N GLY A 157 -12.30 1.99 2.93
CA GLY A 157 -13.32 1.18 2.25
C GLY A 157 -13.12 -0.34 2.38
N TYR A 158 -11.97 -0.81 2.88
CA TYR A 158 -11.74 -2.22 3.19
C TYR A 158 -12.24 -2.51 4.60
N SER A 159 -13.40 -3.15 4.69
CA SER A 159 -14.15 -3.36 5.93
C SER A 159 -13.55 -4.45 6.81
N GLN A 160 -12.78 -5.37 6.23
CA GLN A 160 -12.24 -6.56 6.89
C GLN A 160 -10.71 -6.62 6.84
N THR A 161 -10.12 -7.10 7.93
CA THR A 161 -8.72 -7.51 8.01
C THR A 161 -8.65 -9.02 8.14
N ILE A 162 -7.81 -9.65 7.33
CA ILE A 162 -7.66 -11.10 7.26
C ILE A 162 -6.18 -11.45 7.42
N ILE A 163 -5.90 -12.42 8.27
CA ILE A 163 -4.58 -13.03 8.38
C ILE A 163 -4.63 -14.40 7.74
N THR A 164 -3.75 -14.66 6.79
CA THR A 164 -3.62 -15.96 6.12
C THR A 164 -2.28 -16.60 6.43
N ARG A 165 -2.21 -17.92 6.30
CA ARG A 165 -0.94 -18.67 6.24
C ARG A 165 -0.56 -18.89 4.78
N GLU A 166 0.58 -18.37 4.37
CA GLU A 166 1.07 -18.37 3.00
C GLU A 166 2.32 -19.24 2.84
N VAL A 167 2.58 -19.70 1.61
CA VAL A 167 3.78 -20.41 1.21
C VAL A 167 4.74 -19.43 0.53
N GLU A 168 6.04 -19.58 0.75
CA GLU A 168 7.11 -18.86 0.04
C GLU A 168 7.25 -19.38 -1.41
N ASP A 169 6.27 -19.10 -2.26
CA ASP A 169 6.24 -19.54 -3.67
C ASP A 169 6.18 -18.37 -4.68
N GLY A 170 6.15 -17.13 -4.19
CA GLY A 170 6.04 -15.92 -5.01
C GLY A 170 4.65 -15.65 -5.58
N ASN A 171 3.63 -16.42 -5.18
CA ASN A 171 2.25 -16.12 -5.48
C ASN A 171 1.80 -14.86 -4.72
N LYS A 172 1.15 -13.94 -5.44
CA LYS A 172 0.67 -12.66 -4.88
C LYS A 172 -0.82 -12.66 -4.56
N GLU A 173 -1.50 -13.77 -4.81
CA GLU A 173 -2.91 -13.93 -4.49
C GLU A 173 -3.07 -14.36 -3.03
N MET A 174 -4.16 -13.95 -2.40
CA MET A 174 -4.48 -14.37 -1.04
C MET A 174 -4.61 -15.90 -0.95
N GLY A 175 -3.89 -16.49 -0.03
CA GLY A 175 -3.90 -17.91 0.25
C GLY A 175 -5.25 -18.42 0.71
N ALA A 176 -5.50 -19.70 0.45
CA ALA A 176 -6.75 -20.35 0.80
C ALA A 176 -6.94 -20.51 2.33
N GLU A 177 -5.85 -20.49 3.11
CA GLU A 177 -5.90 -20.75 4.54
C GLU A 177 -5.99 -19.45 5.36
N LYS A 178 -7.23 -19.03 5.62
CA LYS A 178 -7.53 -17.96 6.57
C LYS A 178 -7.33 -18.44 8.00
N VAL A 179 -6.63 -17.65 8.80
CA VAL A 179 -6.23 -17.95 10.17
C VAL A 179 -7.00 -17.07 11.13
N LEU A 180 -6.95 -15.75 10.93
CA LEU A 180 -7.74 -14.78 11.70
C LEU A 180 -8.55 -13.88 10.75
N GLN A 181 -9.69 -13.39 11.21
CA GLN A 181 -10.50 -12.41 10.48
C GLN A 181 -11.28 -11.51 11.45
N GLY A 182 -11.46 -10.24 11.08
CA GLY A 182 -12.31 -9.28 11.80
C GLY A 182 -12.39 -7.90 11.16
#